data_AF-A0A2U3L3Y9-F1
#
_entry.id   AF-A0A2U3L3Y9-F1
#
_cell.length_a   1.000
_cell.length_b   1.000
_cell.length_c   1.000
_cell.angle_alpha   90.00
_cell.angle_beta   90.00
_cell.angle_gamma   90.00
#
_symmetry.space_group_name_H-M   'P 1'
#
loop_
_entity.id
_entity.type
_entity.pdbx_description
1 polymer ?
#
loop_
_entity_poly.entity_id
_entity_poly.type
_entity_poly.pdbx_seq_one_letter_code
_entity_poly.pdbx_strand_id
1 'polypeptide(L)'
;MDTRENGQNSNFLRSALEKKEFVCTAELVLGRDHNVAEAETFVREASAQADGIKVISVTDLPGGNPALPPEAFVSYVLEHNLTPIAHVTGKDGNRSSLEARLHALARLSVENILALTGDAQKEGFAGKSKPVYDLDSVLILWLLRALHGGLEYNLGPKTVRTTPFDFFAGAVVNPFKVREPDLLMQFYKLQLKVVAGAQYIITQLGYNLRKLYELKQYMNREGIGHIPVLANVYVPTAKIAQLMQAGEIAGCVVTDEFIKRLEQEKKPQRLERAALMVAAAKGLGFAGAHIGGFGLTHKDFMTIVERAAVIGSDWRARMDELVFAFPGEFHLFRQGADGLSDGTSEYQVTQAKAHPSLVQRMSAMVHRHFIRDDSFGARLFGPRLQAGDHSVQNNSWRHGLWYRLLGPATLYRKATLGCVSCGDCVQDHLNYAGCSMRWCYKELRNGPCGGSRVDGSCEARPDLPCIWNLIYLGSRAMGDDPSKFGRVLVPPRDWCLDRTNALANRFAGLDNVCKRIDLRETKKEEREEETKPC
;
A
#
# COMPACT_ATOMS: atom_id res chain seq x y z
N MET A 1 26.90 7.82 28.86
CA MET A 1 28.26 7.88 28.28
C MET A 1 28.09 8.10 26.80
N ASP A 2 28.05 9.38 26.43
CA ASP A 2 28.14 9.89 25.08
C ASP A 2 29.51 9.56 24.50
N THR A 3 29.53 8.89 23.35
CA THR A 3 30.53 9.03 22.28
C THR A 3 30.08 8.23 21.06
N ARG A 4 29.24 8.84 20.22
CA ARG A 4 29.14 8.51 18.79
C ARG A 4 29.22 9.79 17.95
N GLU A 5 30.26 10.58 18.19
CA GLU A 5 30.76 11.51 17.19
C GLU A 5 31.74 10.75 16.29
N ASN A 6 31.20 10.17 15.22
CA ASN A 6 31.98 9.71 14.07
C ASN A 6 31.09 9.81 12.83
N GLY A 7 31.04 11.00 12.23
CA GLY A 7 30.71 11.27 10.82
C GLY A 7 29.64 10.43 10.10
N GLN A 8 28.57 9.98 10.77
CA GLN A 8 27.43 9.36 10.10
C GLN A 8 26.68 10.46 9.36
N ASN A 9 26.70 10.43 8.03
CA ASN A 9 25.79 11.23 7.21
C ASN A 9 24.38 10.99 7.76
N SER A 10 23.82 12.02 8.40
CA SER A 10 22.45 11.97 8.91
C SER A 10 21.51 11.63 7.76
N ASN A 11 20.53 10.75 7.97
CA ASN A 11 19.47 10.48 7.01
C ASN A 11 18.84 11.81 6.51
N PHE A 12 19.21 12.23 5.29
CA PHE A 12 18.85 13.55 4.78
C PHE A 12 17.34 13.69 4.64
N LEU A 13 16.67 12.66 4.11
CA LEU A 13 15.23 12.67 3.89
C LEU A 13 14.49 12.83 5.22
N ARG A 14 14.81 11.99 6.21
CA ARG A 14 14.19 12.05 7.54
C ARG A 14 14.39 13.43 8.17
N SER A 15 15.63 13.93 8.20
CA SER A 15 16.00 15.23 8.76
C SER A 15 15.25 16.39 8.08
N ALA A 16 15.20 16.41 6.76
CA ALA A 16 14.52 17.46 6.00
C ALA A 16 13.00 17.45 6.25
N LEU A 17 12.37 16.27 6.28
CA LEU A 17 10.94 16.15 6.56
C LEU A 17 10.58 16.56 8.00
N GLU A 18 11.41 16.20 8.99
CA GLU A 18 11.24 16.63 10.40
C GLU A 18 11.38 18.15 10.55
N LYS A 19 12.31 18.77 9.82
CA LYS A 19 12.48 20.23 9.76
C LYS A 19 11.43 20.94 8.90
N LYS A 20 10.52 20.18 8.27
CA LYS A 20 9.48 20.68 7.35
C LYS A 20 10.06 21.43 6.15
N GLU A 21 11.24 21.02 5.70
CA GLU A 21 11.85 21.49 4.46
C GLU A 21 11.16 20.81 3.27
N PHE A 22 10.97 21.55 2.17
CA PHE A 22 10.38 20.98 0.96
C PHE A 22 11.43 20.17 0.21
N VAL A 23 11.22 18.85 0.06
CA VAL A 23 12.21 17.94 -0.53
C VAL A 23 11.81 17.50 -1.94
N CYS A 24 12.72 17.59 -2.89
CA CYS A 24 12.60 16.95 -4.20
C CYS A 24 13.40 15.63 -4.21
N THR A 25 12.76 14.53 -4.59
CA THR A 25 13.40 13.22 -4.72
C THR A 25 13.33 12.74 -6.18
N ALA A 26 14.32 11.98 -6.64
CA ALA A 26 14.31 11.40 -7.98
C ALA A 26 14.02 9.91 -7.99
N GLU A 27 13.00 9.47 -8.73
CA GLU A 27 12.70 8.06 -8.97
C GLU A 27 13.50 7.55 -10.18
N LEU A 28 14.36 6.56 -9.95
CA LEU A 28 15.09 5.85 -10.97
C LEU A 28 14.48 4.45 -11.17
N VAL A 29 14.07 4.20 -12.41
CA VAL A 29 13.54 2.91 -12.86
C VAL A 29 14.70 2.07 -13.36
N LEU A 30 15.01 0.97 -12.68
CA LEU A 30 16.04 0.03 -13.13
C LEU A 30 15.45 -0.94 -14.17
N GLY A 31 16.25 -1.23 -15.19
CA GLY A 31 15.89 -2.17 -16.26
C GLY A 31 16.10 -3.63 -15.87
N ARG A 32 15.86 -4.52 -16.84
CA ARG A 32 16.10 -5.97 -16.72
C ARG A 32 17.58 -6.35 -16.78
N ASP A 33 18.37 -5.55 -17.47
CA ASP A 33 19.79 -5.82 -17.67
C ASP A 33 20.62 -5.38 -16.47
N HIS A 34 21.78 -6.00 -16.29
CA HIS A 34 22.77 -5.64 -15.28
C HIS A 34 23.45 -4.29 -15.56
N ASN A 35 23.45 -3.84 -16.82
CA ASN A 35 23.99 -2.54 -17.21
C ASN A 35 23.00 -1.42 -16.92
N VAL A 36 23.39 -0.49 -16.05
CA VAL A 36 22.58 0.64 -15.58
C VAL A 36 23.28 2.00 -15.77
N ALA A 37 24.06 2.14 -16.84
CA ALA A 37 24.88 3.33 -17.13
C ALA A 37 24.13 4.68 -17.05
N GLU A 38 22.84 4.72 -17.43
CA GLU A 38 22.01 5.92 -17.33
C GLU A 38 21.75 6.31 -15.86
N ALA A 39 21.43 5.32 -15.00
CA ALA A 39 21.21 5.54 -13.57
C ALA A 39 22.52 5.92 -12.85
N GLU A 40 23.63 5.27 -13.21
CA GLU A 40 24.97 5.62 -12.68
C GLU A 40 25.35 7.06 -13.04
N THR A 41 25.11 7.44 -14.30
CA THR A 41 25.35 8.82 -14.76
C THR A 41 24.50 9.82 -14.00
N PHE A 42 23.22 9.53 -13.79
CA PHE A 42 22.34 10.37 -12.99
C PHE A 42 22.87 10.58 -11.58
N VAL A 43 23.26 9.52 -10.88
CA VAL A 43 23.78 9.57 -9.51
C VAL A 43 25.09 10.37 -9.44
N ARG A 44 26.00 10.16 -10.39
CA ARG A 44 27.26 10.92 -10.48
C ARG A 44 27.01 12.42 -10.67
N GLU A 45 26.09 12.79 -11.57
CA GLU A 45 25.74 14.19 -11.82
C GLU A 45 25.05 14.83 -10.60
N ALA A 46 24.14 14.10 -9.94
CA ALA A 46 23.45 14.56 -8.74
C ALA A 46 24.40 14.80 -7.56
N SER A 47 25.41 13.93 -7.41
CA SER A 47 26.45 14.06 -6.39
C SER A 47 27.40 15.22 -6.66
N ALA A 48 27.77 15.45 -7.92
CA ALA A 48 28.71 16.50 -8.32
C ALA A 48 28.15 17.92 -8.17
N GLN A 49 26.82 18.09 -8.18
CA GLN A 49 26.16 19.39 -8.04
C GLN A 49 25.79 19.68 -6.58
N ALA A 50 26.27 20.81 -6.05
CA ALA A 50 26.01 21.21 -4.65
C ALA A 50 24.50 21.26 -4.33
N ASP A 51 23.71 21.89 -5.21
CA ASP A 51 22.24 21.97 -5.10
C ASP A 51 21.52 20.85 -5.87
N GLY A 52 22.23 19.79 -6.25
CA GLY A 52 21.67 18.63 -6.94
C GLY A 52 20.70 17.83 -6.07
N ILE A 53 19.90 16.97 -6.69
CA ILE A 53 18.95 16.10 -5.99
C ILE A 53 19.69 15.20 -4.99
N LYS A 54 19.29 15.25 -3.71
CA LYS A 54 19.96 14.52 -2.62
C LYS A 54 19.36 13.16 -2.30
N VAL A 55 18.16 12.88 -2.80
CA VAL A 55 17.41 11.66 -2.48
C VAL A 55 17.06 10.91 -3.75
N ILE A 56 17.55 9.67 -3.86
CA ILE A 56 17.38 8.79 -5.02
C ILE A 56 16.51 7.60 -4.63
N SER A 57 15.30 7.53 -5.20
CA SER A 57 14.40 6.41 -5.04
C SER A 57 14.66 5.37 -6.10
N VAL A 58 14.84 4.11 -5.69
CA VAL A 58 15.17 3.00 -6.58
C VAL A 58 14.01 2.03 -6.60
N THR A 59 13.41 1.84 -7.78
CA THR A 59 12.22 1.00 -7.95
C THR A 59 12.51 -0.48 -7.81
N ASP A 60 11.53 -1.24 -7.32
CA ASP A 60 11.59 -2.70 -7.19
C ASP A 60 10.68 -3.36 -8.23
N LEU A 61 11.29 -3.96 -9.26
CA LEU A 61 10.61 -4.78 -10.28
C LEU A 61 9.33 -4.14 -10.88
N PRO A 62 9.42 -2.89 -11.39
CA PRO A 62 8.26 -2.09 -11.74
C PRO A 62 7.48 -2.66 -12.94
N GLY A 63 6.16 -2.44 -12.93
CA GLY A 63 5.28 -2.84 -14.03
C GLY A 63 5.11 -4.35 -14.17
N GLY A 64 5.49 -5.13 -13.15
CA GLY A 64 5.32 -6.59 -13.16
C GLY A 64 6.41 -7.37 -13.88
N ASN A 65 7.43 -6.70 -14.43
CA ASN A 65 8.50 -7.32 -15.20
C ASN A 65 9.69 -7.72 -14.31
N PRO A 66 10.54 -8.68 -14.74
CA PRO A 66 11.87 -8.85 -14.17
C PRO A 66 12.70 -7.58 -14.37
N ALA A 67 13.31 -7.09 -13.30
CA ALA A 67 14.22 -5.95 -13.28
C ALA A 67 15.33 -6.18 -12.25
N LEU A 68 16.32 -5.30 -12.20
CA LEU A 68 17.23 -5.26 -11.06
C LEU A 68 16.47 -4.84 -9.80
N PRO A 69 16.66 -5.54 -8.67
CA PRO A 69 16.10 -5.13 -7.39
C PRO A 69 16.94 -3.96 -6.79
N PRO A 70 16.38 -3.13 -5.89
CA PRO A 70 17.11 -1.97 -5.35
C PRO A 70 18.44 -2.32 -4.69
N GLU A 71 18.54 -3.48 -4.05
CA GLU A 71 19.75 -4.00 -3.40
C GLU A 71 20.95 -4.06 -4.36
N ALA A 72 20.73 -4.14 -5.67
CA ALA A 72 21.78 -4.16 -6.68
C ALA A 72 22.38 -2.77 -6.97
N PHE A 73 21.77 -1.68 -6.51
CA PHE A 73 22.16 -0.31 -6.89
C PHE A 73 22.29 0.68 -5.71
N VAL A 74 21.64 0.40 -4.56
CA VAL A 74 21.66 1.31 -3.40
C VAL A 74 23.07 1.60 -2.85
N SER A 75 24.03 0.67 -2.97
CA SER A 75 25.41 0.93 -2.56
C SER A 75 26.05 2.03 -3.40
N TYR A 76 25.80 2.05 -4.71
CA TYR A 76 26.30 3.08 -5.62
C TYR A 76 25.77 4.47 -5.22
N VAL A 77 24.50 4.56 -4.83
CA VAL A 77 23.89 5.81 -4.32
C VAL A 77 24.59 6.28 -3.04
N LEU A 78 24.81 5.37 -2.09
CA LEU A 78 25.45 5.67 -0.80
C LEU A 78 26.92 6.10 -0.97
N GLU A 79 27.69 5.41 -1.82
CA GLU A 79 29.09 5.72 -2.13
C GLU A 79 29.26 7.12 -2.74
N HIS A 80 28.21 7.65 -3.38
CA HIS A 80 28.15 9.01 -3.92
C HIS A 80 27.58 10.03 -2.92
N ASN A 81 27.47 9.68 -1.63
CA ASN A 81 26.95 10.54 -0.56
C ASN A 81 25.51 11.05 -0.81
N LEU A 82 24.71 10.27 -1.53
CA LEU A 82 23.29 10.52 -1.72
C LEU A 82 22.45 9.61 -0.82
N THR A 83 21.21 9.99 -0.56
CA THR A 83 20.29 9.23 0.31
C THR A 83 19.38 8.32 -0.53
N PRO A 84 19.51 6.99 -0.45
CA PRO A 84 18.61 6.08 -1.16
C PRO A 84 17.25 5.97 -0.46
N ILE A 85 16.19 5.80 -1.25
CA ILE A 85 14.94 5.17 -0.86
C ILE A 85 14.85 3.84 -1.61
N ALA A 86 14.93 2.72 -0.89
CA ALA A 86 14.75 1.40 -1.50
C ALA A 86 13.26 1.03 -1.53
N HIS A 87 12.72 0.75 -2.72
CA HIS A 87 11.38 0.18 -2.80
C HIS A 87 11.44 -1.29 -2.34
N VAL A 88 10.48 -1.72 -1.53
CA VAL A 88 10.35 -3.13 -1.15
C VAL A 88 8.93 -3.57 -1.45
N THR A 89 8.78 -4.41 -2.46
CA THR A 89 7.48 -4.91 -2.91
C THR A 89 7.22 -6.30 -2.33
N GLY A 90 5.95 -6.57 -2.02
CA GLY A 90 5.48 -7.91 -1.66
C GLY A 90 5.39 -8.90 -2.83
N LYS A 91 5.65 -8.43 -4.06
CA LYS A 91 5.62 -9.22 -5.30
C LYS A 91 6.82 -10.17 -5.32
N ASP A 92 6.63 -11.36 -5.90
CA ASP A 92 7.69 -12.35 -6.18
C ASP A 92 8.42 -12.94 -4.95
N GLY A 93 8.13 -12.46 -3.74
CA GLY A 93 8.77 -12.88 -2.49
C GLY A 93 7.76 -13.24 -1.39
N ASN A 94 8.05 -14.33 -0.66
CA ASN A 94 7.33 -14.63 0.59
C ASN A 94 7.94 -13.85 1.77
N ARG A 95 7.35 -13.94 2.97
CA ARG A 95 7.86 -13.21 4.14
C ARG A 95 9.32 -13.49 4.47
N SER A 96 9.81 -14.71 4.27
CA SER A 96 11.21 -15.07 4.53
C SER A 96 12.17 -14.38 3.54
N SER A 97 11.77 -14.30 2.26
CA SER A 97 12.51 -13.55 1.25
C SER A 97 12.55 -12.04 1.59
N LEU A 98 11.41 -11.47 1.97
CA LEU A 98 11.31 -10.05 2.33
C LEU A 98 12.12 -9.71 3.59
N GLU A 99 12.07 -10.56 4.63
CA GLU A 99 12.89 -10.40 5.83
C GLU A 99 14.39 -10.45 5.50
N ALA A 100 14.83 -11.41 4.68
CA ALA A 100 16.22 -11.50 4.24
C ALA A 100 16.68 -10.26 3.45
N ARG A 101 15.83 -9.77 2.54
CA ARG A 101 16.08 -8.53 1.78
C ARG A 101 16.22 -7.31 2.70
N LEU A 102 15.34 -7.17 3.69
CA LEU A 102 15.42 -6.08 4.67
C LEU A 102 16.71 -6.17 5.52
N HIS A 103 17.11 -7.36 5.96
CA HIS A 103 18.39 -7.53 6.64
C HIS A 103 19.60 -7.19 5.74
N ALA A 104 19.54 -7.49 4.45
CA ALA A 104 20.57 -7.09 3.49
C ALA A 104 20.63 -5.55 3.34
N LEU A 105 19.48 -4.88 3.23
CA LEU A 105 19.41 -3.41 3.18
C LEU A 105 19.94 -2.76 4.48
N ALA A 106 19.58 -3.30 5.64
CA ALA A 106 20.15 -2.87 6.93
C ALA A 106 21.67 -3.04 6.98
N ARG A 107 22.20 -4.15 6.45
CA ARG A 107 23.64 -4.42 6.36
C ARG A 107 24.38 -3.42 5.46
N LEU A 108 23.70 -2.92 4.43
CA LEU A 108 24.17 -1.87 3.52
C LEU A 108 23.98 -0.45 4.10
N SER A 109 23.41 -0.32 5.30
CA SER A 109 23.07 0.97 5.93
C SER A 109 22.04 1.78 5.16
N VAL A 110 21.13 1.11 4.44
CA VAL A 110 19.97 1.77 3.83
C VAL A 110 18.92 2.01 4.91
N GLU A 111 18.56 3.28 5.11
CA GLU A 111 17.61 3.66 6.16
C GLU A 111 16.19 3.89 5.63
N ASN A 112 16.01 4.32 4.37
CA ASN A 112 14.69 4.67 3.85
C ASN A 112 14.09 3.54 3.00
N ILE A 113 12.90 3.08 3.37
CA ILE A 113 12.18 2.01 2.67
C ILE A 113 10.84 2.55 2.18
N LEU A 114 10.49 2.29 0.91
CA LEU A 114 9.13 2.49 0.42
C LEU A 114 8.39 1.14 0.33
N ALA A 115 7.46 0.90 1.24
CA ALA A 115 6.71 -0.36 1.33
C ALA A 115 5.58 -0.43 0.30
N LEU A 116 5.62 -1.44 -0.58
CA LEU A 116 4.72 -1.59 -1.72
C LEU A 116 4.09 -2.98 -1.77
N THR A 117 2.87 -3.08 -2.29
CA THR A 117 2.28 -4.39 -2.61
C THR A 117 2.90 -4.98 -3.89
N GLY A 118 3.32 -4.11 -4.82
CA GLY A 118 3.82 -4.51 -6.15
C GLY A 118 2.71 -4.71 -7.18
N ASP A 119 3.09 -4.66 -8.46
CA ASP A 119 2.20 -4.80 -9.62
C ASP A 119 1.89 -6.27 -9.93
N ALA A 120 0.85 -6.52 -10.72
CA ALA A 120 0.60 -7.86 -11.26
C ALA A 120 1.77 -8.35 -12.13
N GLN A 121 2.16 -9.61 -11.99
CA GLN A 121 3.25 -10.20 -12.76
C GLN A 121 2.91 -10.24 -14.26
N LYS A 122 3.89 -9.89 -15.09
CA LYS A 122 3.86 -10.06 -16.54
C LYS A 122 4.65 -11.32 -16.94
N GLU A 123 5.03 -11.42 -18.21
CA GLU A 123 5.84 -12.53 -18.70
C GLU A 123 7.30 -12.43 -18.26
N GLY A 124 7.90 -13.59 -18.01
CA GLY A 124 9.31 -13.75 -17.63
C GLY A 124 9.99 -14.83 -18.46
N PHE A 125 10.98 -15.52 -17.87
CA PHE A 125 11.65 -16.63 -18.53
C PHE A 125 10.68 -17.78 -18.80
N ALA A 126 10.52 -18.16 -20.07
CA ALA A 126 9.65 -19.25 -20.53
C ALA A 126 8.17 -19.12 -20.11
N GLY A 127 7.65 -17.88 -19.97
CA GLY A 127 6.24 -17.61 -19.71
C GLY A 127 6.00 -16.90 -18.38
N LYS A 128 4.78 -17.00 -17.84
CA LYS A 128 4.38 -16.34 -16.59
C LYS A 128 4.82 -17.16 -15.38
N SER A 129 5.47 -16.52 -14.42
CA SER A 129 5.85 -17.13 -13.15
C SER A 129 4.64 -17.32 -12.22
N LYS A 130 4.84 -18.03 -11.11
CA LYS A 130 3.83 -18.14 -10.05
C LYS A 130 3.72 -16.80 -9.31
N PRO A 131 2.51 -16.25 -9.13
CA PRO A 131 2.29 -15.06 -8.30
C PRO A 131 2.54 -15.36 -6.82
N VAL A 132 3.32 -14.48 -6.18
CA VAL A 132 3.60 -14.52 -4.74
C VAL A 132 3.33 -13.12 -4.18
N TYR A 133 2.46 -13.05 -3.18
CA TYR A 133 2.04 -11.83 -2.47
C TYR A 133 1.78 -12.14 -0.98
N ASP A 134 2.74 -12.78 -0.31
CA ASP A 134 2.56 -13.26 1.07
C ASP A 134 2.40 -12.10 2.07
N LEU A 135 3.13 -11.00 1.85
CA LEU A 135 2.97 -9.74 2.56
C LEU A 135 2.56 -8.64 1.58
N ASP A 136 1.57 -7.83 1.95
CA ASP A 136 1.24 -6.60 1.21
C ASP A 136 1.92 -5.39 1.85
N SER A 137 1.75 -4.20 1.26
CA SER A 137 2.35 -2.96 1.79
C SER A 137 2.04 -2.68 3.27
N VAL A 138 0.88 -3.09 3.80
CA VAL A 138 0.56 -2.91 5.22
C VAL A 138 1.37 -3.88 6.06
N LEU A 139 1.47 -5.14 5.64
CA LEU A 139 2.22 -6.17 6.34
C LEU A 139 3.74 -5.96 6.27
N ILE A 140 4.25 -5.36 5.20
CA ILE A 140 5.66 -4.95 5.11
C ILE A 140 5.95 -3.83 6.11
N LEU A 141 5.07 -2.83 6.25
CA LEU A 141 5.21 -1.80 7.28
C LEU A 141 5.20 -2.40 8.69
N TRP A 142 4.34 -3.38 8.93
CA TRP A 142 4.31 -4.09 10.21
C TRP A 142 5.61 -4.87 10.47
N LEU A 143 6.19 -5.50 9.44
CA LEU A 143 7.50 -6.15 9.53
C LEU A 143 8.62 -5.15 9.82
N LEU A 144 8.63 -3.98 9.16
CA LEU A 144 9.60 -2.90 9.44
C LEU A 144 9.49 -2.42 10.89
N ARG A 145 8.26 -2.26 11.40
CA ARG A 145 8.02 -1.91 12.81
C ARG A 145 8.54 -2.97 13.77
N ALA A 146 8.40 -4.26 13.44
CA ALA A 146 8.94 -5.34 14.25
C ALA A 146 10.48 -5.38 14.23
N LEU A 147 11.12 -5.07 13.09
CA LEU A 147 12.57 -5.00 12.95
C LEU A 147 13.20 -3.88 13.78
N HIS A 148 12.47 -2.80 14.06
CA HIS A 148 12.93 -1.74 14.98
C HIS A 148 13.21 -2.30 16.39
N GLY A 149 12.44 -3.29 16.87
CA GLY A 149 12.70 -3.96 18.15
C GLY A 149 13.67 -5.14 18.07
N GLY A 150 14.03 -5.58 16.86
CA GLY A 150 14.62 -6.88 16.59
C GLY A 150 13.58 -8.01 16.59
N LEU A 151 13.71 -8.95 15.66
CA LEU A 151 12.82 -10.11 15.55
C LEU A 151 13.28 -11.23 16.48
N GLU A 152 12.36 -11.79 17.26
CA GLU A 152 12.62 -12.97 18.08
C GLU A 152 12.34 -14.26 17.32
N TYR A 153 13.26 -15.21 17.41
CA TYR A 153 13.10 -16.54 16.85
C TYR A 153 13.86 -17.58 17.67
N ASN A 154 13.49 -18.85 17.53
CA ASN A 154 14.11 -19.94 18.26
C ASN A 154 15.26 -20.55 17.45
N LEU A 155 16.43 -20.65 18.07
CA LEU A 155 17.60 -21.39 17.59
C LEU A 155 17.81 -22.60 18.52
N GLY A 156 17.16 -23.71 18.18
CA GLY A 156 17.06 -24.87 19.08
C GLY A 156 16.31 -24.50 20.36
N PRO A 157 16.87 -24.76 21.56
CA PRO A 157 16.22 -24.40 22.83
C PRO A 157 16.39 -22.92 23.22
N LYS A 158 17.18 -22.14 22.47
CA LYS A 158 17.46 -20.74 22.80
C LYS A 158 16.58 -19.82 21.97
N THR A 159 15.92 -18.87 22.62
CA THR A 159 15.33 -17.72 21.93
C THR A 159 16.42 -16.68 21.69
N VAL A 160 16.56 -16.25 20.44
CA VAL A 160 17.52 -15.23 20.02
C VAL A 160 16.76 -14.08 19.38
N ARG A 161 17.38 -12.90 19.37
CA ARG A 161 16.81 -11.69 18.78
C ARG A 161 17.76 -11.14 17.73
N THR A 162 17.25 -10.76 16.57
CA THR A 162 18.05 -10.08 15.55
C THR A 162 18.48 -8.70 16.03
N THR A 163 19.57 -8.17 15.46
CA THR A 163 20.00 -6.79 15.76
C THR A 163 18.90 -5.81 15.32
N PRO A 164 18.43 -4.94 16.22
CA PRO A 164 17.50 -3.87 15.90
C PRO A 164 18.00 -2.98 14.75
N PHE A 165 17.10 -2.56 13.87
CA PHE A 165 17.39 -1.56 12.84
C PHE A 165 16.18 -0.66 12.61
N ASP A 166 16.39 0.65 12.68
CA ASP A 166 15.33 1.65 12.57
C ASP A 166 15.21 2.20 11.14
N PHE A 167 14.38 1.54 10.32
CA PHE A 167 14.06 2.04 8.99
C PHE A 167 13.11 3.23 9.05
N PHE A 168 13.40 4.28 8.27
CA PHE A 168 12.44 5.31 7.92
C PHE A 168 11.45 4.77 6.89
N ALA A 169 10.27 4.35 7.34
CA ALA A 169 9.32 3.60 6.53
C ALA A 169 8.31 4.52 5.82
N GLY A 170 8.27 4.44 4.50
CA GLY A 170 7.32 5.13 3.63
C GLY A 170 6.24 4.22 3.08
N ALA A 171 5.11 4.80 2.68
CA ALA A 171 4.04 4.08 1.99
C ALA A 171 3.43 4.86 0.83
N VAL A 172 2.69 4.15 -0.04
CA VAL A 172 2.02 4.74 -1.20
C VAL A 172 0.50 4.73 -1.07
N VAL A 173 -0.18 5.77 -1.55
CA VAL A 173 -1.65 5.82 -1.69
C VAL A 173 -2.02 6.32 -3.08
N ASN A 174 -3.08 5.77 -3.68
CA ASN A 174 -3.62 6.26 -4.94
C ASN A 174 -4.86 7.16 -4.72
N PRO A 175 -4.72 8.49 -4.82
CA PRO A 175 -5.84 9.41 -4.63
C PRO A 175 -6.65 9.66 -5.91
N PHE A 176 -6.25 9.11 -7.06
CA PHE A 176 -6.84 9.44 -8.37
C PHE A 176 -8.00 8.52 -8.77
N LYS A 177 -8.55 7.75 -7.83
CA LYS A 177 -9.69 6.87 -8.14
C LYS A 177 -10.96 7.68 -8.41
N VAL A 178 -11.63 7.33 -9.51
CA VAL A 178 -12.79 8.05 -10.05
C VAL A 178 -14.14 7.53 -9.54
N ARG A 179 -14.13 6.44 -8.77
CA ARG A 179 -15.32 5.79 -8.21
C ARG A 179 -15.24 5.78 -6.69
N GLU A 180 -16.39 5.95 -6.02
CA GLU A 180 -16.48 5.97 -4.56
C GLU A 180 -15.86 4.73 -3.89
N PRO A 181 -16.20 3.48 -4.26
CA PRO A 181 -15.65 2.30 -3.59
C PRO A 181 -14.13 2.20 -3.72
N ASP A 182 -13.62 2.54 -4.91
CA ASP A 182 -12.21 2.52 -5.22
C ASP A 182 -11.44 3.56 -4.38
N LEU A 183 -11.93 4.80 -4.34
CA LEU A 183 -11.28 5.89 -3.62
C LEU A 183 -11.32 5.67 -2.11
N LEU A 184 -12.48 5.37 -1.53
CA LEU A 184 -12.58 5.22 -0.09
C LEU A 184 -11.78 4.03 0.42
N MET A 185 -11.71 2.92 -0.33
CA MET A 185 -10.85 1.81 0.07
C MET A 185 -9.36 2.13 -0.02
N GLN A 186 -8.92 3.02 -0.92
CA GLN A 186 -7.54 3.55 -0.90
C GLN A 186 -7.28 4.38 0.36
N PHE A 187 -8.24 5.22 0.73
CA PHE A 187 -8.16 6.09 1.91
C PHE A 187 -8.20 5.31 3.24
N TYR A 188 -9.06 4.30 3.36
CA TYR A 188 -9.03 3.40 4.51
C TYR A 188 -7.70 2.64 4.59
N LYS A 189 -7.20 2.10 3.48
CA LYS A 189 -5.88 1.44 3.50
C LYS A 189 -4.75 2.41 3.86
N LEU A 190 -4.84 3.68 3.48
CA LEU A 190 -3.89 4.71 3.92
C LEU A 190 -3.89 4.86 5.44
N GLN A 191 -5.06 4.96 6.08
CA GLN A 191 -5.14 4.99 7.54
C GLN A 191 -4.45 3.77 8.15
N LEU A 192 -4.73 2.57 7.62
CA LEU A 192 -4.12 1.34 8.10
C LEU A 192 -2.59 1.32 7.93
N LYS A 193 -2.07 1.89 6.84
CA LYS A 193 -0.62 2.05 6.59
C LYS A 193 0.04 2.99 7.59
N VAL A 194 -0.58 4.14 7.87
CA VAL A 194 -0.06 5.08 8.88
C VAL A 194 0.05 4.37 10.22
N VAL A 195 -0.99 3.67 10.65
CA VAL A 195 -0.95 2.99 11.95
C VAL A 195 0.00 1.77 11.96
N ALA A 196 0.17 1.08 10.83
CA ALA A 196 1.14 0.01 10.69
C ALA A 196 2.61 0.48 10.81
N GLY A 197 2.86 1.79 10.67
CA GLY A 197 4.19 2.40 10.89
C GLY A 197 4.69 3.29 9.76
N ALA A 198 3.86 3.69 8.78
CA ALA A 198 4.30 4.62 7.76
C ALA A 198 4.58 6.01 8.33
N GLN A 199 5.80 6.50 8.14
CA GLN A 199 6.29 7.81 8.61
C GLN A 199 6.26 8.89 7.52
N TYR A 200 6.16 8.50 6.24
CA TYR A 200 5.91 9.41 5.13
C TYR A 200 5.09 8.73 4.03
N ILE A 201 4.44 9.54 3.19
CA ILE A 201 3.61 9.05 2.08
C ILE A 201 4.14 9.60 0.76
N ILE A 202 4.26 8.74 -0.25
CA ILE A 202 4.40 9.16 -1.65
C ILE A 202 3.08 8.85 -2.36
N THR A 203 2.49 9.81 -3.07
CA THR A 203 1.26 9.52 -3.80
C THR A 203 1.55 8.64 -5.02
N GLN A 204 0.56 7.88 -5.49
CA GLN A 204 0.62 7.34 -6.84
C GLN A 204 0.73 8.50 -7.84
N LEU A 205 1.21 8.24 -9.05
CA LEU A 205 1.17 9.22 -10.14
C LEU A 205 -0.29 9.46 -10.60
N GLY A 206 -0.54 10.68 -11.04
CA GLY A 206 -1.82 11.10 -11.60
C GLY A 206 -1.81 12.57 -11.98
N TYR A 207 -2.87 13.01 -12.67
CA TYR A 207 -2.86 14.29 -13.40
C TYR A 207 -4.05 15.20 -13.03
N ASN A 208 -4.64 14.99 -11.86
CA ASN A 208 -5.71 15.84 -11.34
C ASN A 208 -5.33 16.44 -9.98
N LEU A 209 -4.91 17.71 -9.98
CA LEU A 209 -4.49 18.43 -8.77
C LEU A 209 -5.59 18.47 -7.70
N ARG A 210 -6.87 18.57 -8.09
CA ARG A 210 -7.98 18.56 -7.13
C ARG A 210 -8.05 17.22 -6.37
N LYS A 211 -7.86 16.10 -7.06
CA LYS A 211 -7.80 14.75 -6.43
C LYS A 211 -6.58 14.60 -5.53
N LEU A 212 -5.44 15.14 -5.96
CA LEU A 212 -4.24 15.18 -5.14
C LEU A 212 -4.47 15.99 -3.85
N TYR A 213 -5.11 17.16 -3.94
CA TYR A 213 -5.40 17.99 -2.75
C TYR A 213 -6.50 17.40 -1.86
N GLU A 214 -7.48 16.72 -2.44
CA GLU A 214 -8.51 15.95 -1.71
C GLU A 214 -7.91 14.95 -0.72
N LEU A 215 -6.80 14.30 -1.09
CA LEU A 215 -6.05 13.43 -0.17
C LEU A 215 -5.55 14.21 1.06
N LYS A 216 -4.93 15.37 0.87
CA LYS A 216 -4.43 16.22 1.97
C LYS A 216 -5.57 16.63 2.89
N GLN A 217 -6.70 17.02 2.32
CA GLN A 217 -7.89 17.39 3.10
C GLN A 217 -8.46 16.22 3.89
N TYR A 218 -8.52 15.04 3.28
CA TYR A 218 -8.92 13.82 3.97
C TYR A 218 -7.97 13.49 5.13
N MET A 219 -6.66 13.53 4.89
CA MET A 219 -5.67 13.26 5.95
C MET A 219 -5.79 14.24 7.12
N ASN A 220 -6.00 15.52 6.84
CA ASN A 220 -6.24 16.52 7.89
C ASN A 220 -7.52 16.21 8.68
N ARG A 221 -8.62 15.90 7.99
CA ARG A 221 -9.91 15.59 8.61
C ARG A 221 -9.86 14.35 9.52
N GLU A 222 -9.11 13.34 9.11
CA GLU A 222 -8.95 12.07 9.85
C GLU A 222 -7.82 12.12 10.90
N GLY A 223 -7.21 13.28 11.14
CA GLY A 223 -6.18 13.46 12.18
C GLY A 223 -4.80 12.89 11.84
N ILE A 224 -4.57 12.50 10.59
CA ILE A 224 -3.29 11.95 10.09
C ILE A 224 -2.51 12.94 9.21
N GLY A 225 -2.93 14.21 9.17
CA GLY A 225 -2.32 15.27 8.37
C GLY A 225 -0.89 15.66 8.78
N HIS A 226 -0.43 15.20 9.95
CA HIS A 226 0.95 15.40 10.43
C HIS A 226 1.96 14.52 9.68
N ILE A 227 1.51 13.45 9.01
CA ILE A 227 2.38 12.59 8.20
C ILE A 227 2.77 13.35 6.92
N PRO A 228 4.08 13.54 6.64
CA PRO A 228 4.53 14.23 5.44
C PRO A 228 4.11 13.48 4.18
N VAL A 229 3.67 14.24 3.17
CA VAL A 229 3.23 13.71 1.87
C VAL A 229 4.07 14.33 0.77
N LEU A 230 4.71 13.49 -0.03
CA LEU A 230 5.39 13.86 -1.27
C LEU A 230 4.45 13.59 -2.45
N ALA A 231 4.17 14.62 -3.24
CA ALA A 231 3.37 14.47 -4.46
C ALA A 231 4.21 13.79 -5.55
N ASN A 232 3.74 12.69 -6.12
CA ASN A 232 4.41 12.09 -7.28
C ASN A 232 4.13 12.92 -8.54
N VAL A 233 5.20 13.45 -9.12
CA VAL A 233 5.20 14.28 -10.32
C VAL A 233 5.89 13.51 -11.44
N TYR A 234 5.10 12.75 -12.18
CA TYR A 234 5.58 11.96 -13.31
C TYR A 234 5.53 12.76 -14.63
N VAL A 235 6.58 12.68 -15.45
CA VAL A 235 6.67 13.32 -16.78
C VAL A 235 6.43 12.29 -17.88
N PRO A 236 5.18 12.05 -18.31
CA PRO A 236 4.89 11.07 -19.36
C PRO A 236 5.19 11.61 -20.76
N THR A 237 5.40 10.72 -21.72
CA THR A 237 5.14 11.01 -23.15
C THR A 237 3.69 10.67 -23.49
N ALA A 238 3.17 11.13 -24.63
CA ALA A 238 1.86 10.70 -25.13
C ALA A 238 1.75 9.18 -25.21
N LYS A 239 2.82 8.50 -25.65
CA LYS A 239 2.85 7.04 -25.75
C LYS A 239 2.73 6.35 -24.38
N ILE A 240 3.44 6.84 -23.37
CA ILE A 240 3.34 6.32 -22.01
C ILE A 240 1.94 6.57 -21.43
N ALA A 241 1.38 7.76 -21.66
CA ALA A 241 0.02 8.09 -21.21
C ALA A 241 -1.05 7.19 -21.88
N GLN A 242 -0.89 6.84 -23.15
CA GLN A 242 -1.75 5.86 -23.83
C GLN A 242 -1.65 4.46 -23.20
N LEU A 243 -0.45 4.01 -22.81
CA LEU A 243 -0.28 2.74 -22.09
C LEU A 243 -0.92 2.77 -20.70
N MET A 244 -0.82 3.90 -20.00
CA MET A 244 -1.53 4.13 -18.72
C MET A 244 -3.05 4.06 -18.90
N GLN A 245 -3.58 4.71 -19.93
CA GLN A 245 -5.03 4.71 -20.23
C GLN A 245 -5.55 3.32 -20.61
N ALA A 246 -4.78 2.56 -21.39
CA ALA A 246 -5.09 1.16 -21.73
C ALA A 246 -4.97 0.21 -20.52
N GLY A 247 -4.41 0.69 -19.40
CA GLY A 247 -4.16 -0.08 -18.19
C GLY A 247 -3.07 -1.14 -18.35
N GLU A 248 -2.12 -0.91 -19.26
CA GLU A 248 -0.84 -1.62 -19.32
C GLU A 248 0.10 -1.20 -18.18
N ILE A 249 -0.06 0.05 -17.72
CA ILE A 249 0.51 0.58 -16.49
C ILE A 249 -0.65 0.78 -15.53
N ALA A 250 -0.64 0.01 -14.44
CA ALA A 250 -1.83 -0.15 -13.62
C ALA A 250 -2.11 1.05 -12.71
N GLY A 251 -3.38 1.20 -12.33
CA GLY A 251 -3.82 2.17 -11.32
C GLY A 251 -3.83 3.63 -11.75
N CYS A 252 -3.41 3.95 -12.97
CA CYS A 252 -3.37 5.31 -13.51
C CYS A 252 -4.73 5.74 -14.06
N VAL A 253 -5.05 7.02 -13.93
CA VAL A 253 -6.22 7.65 -14.59
C VAL A 253 -5.69 8.73 -15.53
N VAL A 254 -5.93 8.53 -16.81
CA VAL A 254 -5.47 9.39 -17.91
C VAL A 254 -6.65 9.69 -18.81
N THR A 255 -6.92 10.98 -19.02
CA THR A 255 -8.02 11.44 -19.88
C THR A 255 -7.56 11.59 -21.32
N ASP A 256 -8.51 11.53 -22.26
CA ASP A 256 -8.23 11.80 -23.69
C ASP A 256 -7.69 13.21 -23.90
N GLU A 257 -8.19 14.17 -23.12
CA GLU A 257 -7.71 15.56 -23.13
C GLU A 257 -6.22 15.64 -22.81
N PHE A 258 -5.78 14.93 -21.76
CA PHE A 258 -4.38 14.92 -21.37
C PHE A 258 -3.48 14.29 -22.44
N ILE A 259 -3.93 13.21 -23.09
CA ILE A 259 -3.20 12.59 -24.20
C ILE A 259 -3.09 13.55 -25.39
N LYS A 260 -4.19 14.18 -25.81
CA LYS A 260 -4.20 15.16 -26.92
C LYS A 260 -3.24 16.32 -26.64
N ARG A 261 -3.16 16.76 -25.39
CA ARG A 261 -2.20 17.80 -25.00
C ARG A 261 -0.76 17.28 -25.10
N LEU A 262 -0.46 16.09 -24.59
CA LEU A 262 0.86 15.48 -24.69
C LEU A 262 1.34 15.25 -26.13
N GLU A 263 0.43 15.01 -27.07
CA GLU A 263 0.77 14.87 -28.50
C GLU A 263 1.28 16.18 -29.11
N GLN A 264 0.92 17.32 -28.52
CA GLN A 264 1.37 18.66 -28.93
C GLN A 264 2.57 19.16 -28.13
N GLU A 265 2.87 18.56 -26.97
CA GLU A 265 3.95 18.97 -26.07
C GLU A 265 5.30 18.30 -26.44
N LYS A 266 6.32 19.12 -26.70
CA LYS A 266 7.73 18.73 -26.70
C LYS A 266 8.25 18.62 -25.26
N LYS A 267 9.45 18.02 -25.11
CA LYS A 267 10.08 17.79 -23.80
C LYS A 267 10.09 19.04 -22.90
N PRO A 268 10.50 20.24 -23.34
CA PRO A 268 10.51 21.42 -22.46
C PRO A 268 9.13 21.81 -21.91
N GLN A 269 8.06 21.66 -22.71
CA GLN A 269 6.69 21.95 -22.26
C GLN A 269 6.22 20.93 -21.22
N ARG A 270 6.61 19.65 -21.39
CA ARG A 270 6.34 18.60 -20.40
C ARG A 270 7.06 18.85 -19.07
N LEU A 271 8.32 19.32 -19.12
CA LEU A 271 9.09 19.72 -17.93
C LEU A 271 8.46 20.94 -17.25
N GLU A 272 8.02 21.95 -18.01
CA GLU A 272 7.34 23.14 -17.47
C GLU A 272 6.04 22.75 -16.74
N ARG A 273 5.24 21.82 -17.29
CA ARG A 273 4.03 21.33 -16.60
C ARG A 273 4.37 20.52 -15.34
N ALA A 274 5.46 19.76 -15.35
CA ALA A 274 5.95 19.10 -14.14
C ALA A 274 6.37 20.13 -13.08
N ALA A 275 7.11 21.17 -13.47
CA ALA A 275 7.50 22.27 -12.59
C ALA A 275 6.28 22.99 -11.99
N LEU A 276 5.25 23.19 -12.80
CA LEU A 276 3.97 23.75 -12.39
C LEU A 276 3.29 22.88 -11.31
N MET A 277 3.30 21.55 -11.47
CA MET A 277 2.79 20.63 -10.44
C MET A 277 3.63 20.65 -9.16
N VAL A 278 4.97 20.75 -9.26
CA VAL A 278 5.86 20.88 -8.09
C VAL A 278 5.56 22.17 -7.32
N ALA A 279 5.40 23.29 -8.03
CA ALA A 279 5.03 24.57 -7.43
C ALA A 279 3.66 24.51 -6.74
N ALA A 280 2.68 23.86 -7.37
CA ALA A 280 1.36 23.63 -6.78
C ALA A 280 1.42 22.76 -5.53
N ALA A 281 2.15 21.64 -5.57
CA ALA A 281 2.35 20.77 -4.42
C ALA A 281 2.97 21.54 -3.24
N LYS A 282 4.02 22.34 -3.49
CA LYS A 282 4.62 23.21 -2.46
C LYS A 282 3.62 24.22 -1.91
N GLY A 283 2.88 24.91 -2.80
CA GLY A 283 1.89 25.92 -2.43
C GLY A 283 0.65 25.37 -1.70
N LEU A 284 0.41 24.07 -1.76
CA LEU A 284 -0.68 23.35 -1.08
C LEU A 284 -0.22 22.62 0.19
N GLY A 285 1.04 22.80 0.61
CA GLY A 285 1.56 22.26 1.86
C GLY A 285 1.94 20.77 1.80
N PHE A 286 2.25 20.25 0.61
CA PHE A 286 2.97 18.97 0.50
C PHE A 286 4.40 19.15 1.02
N ALA A 287 4.96 18.09 1.61
CA ALA A 287 6.30 18.11 2.17
C ALA A 287 7.38 17.97 1.08
N GLY A 288 7.00 17.62 -0.13
CA GLY A 288 7.94 17.47 -1.22
C GLY A 288 7.29 17.03 -2.53
N ALA A 289 8.14 16.84 -3.53
CA ALA A 289 7.80 16.27 -4.83
C ALA A 289 8.69 15.06 -5.13
N HIS A 290 8.05 13.96 -5.52
CA HIS A 290 8.70 12.74 -5.97
C HIS A 290 8.66 12.71 -7.49
N ILE A 291 9.76 13.11 -8.12
CA ILE A 291 9.82 13.34 -9.57
C ILE A 291 10.25 12.05 -10.26
N GLY A 292 9.59 11.70 -11.36
CA GLY A 292 9.91 10.52 -12.15
C GLY A 292 9.55 10.71 -13.62
N GLY A 293 10.10 9.86 -14.49
CA GLY A 293 9.82 9.90 -15.92
C GLY A 293 10.79 9.06 -16.72
N PHE A 294 10.32 8.54 -17.85
CA PHE A 294 11.15 7.74 -18.74
C PHE A 294 12.16 8.62 -19.50
N GLY A 295 13.45 8.28 -19.43
CA GLY A 295 14.53 8.96 -20.17
C GLY A 295 14.81 10.40 -19.72
N LEU A 296 14.56 10.71 -18.45
CA LEU A 296 14.90 11.99 -17.86
C LEU A 296 16.34 11.97 -17.32
N THR A 297 17.12 13.00 -17.64
CA THR A 297 18.48 13.21 -17.12
C THR A 297 18.46 14.04 -15.85
N HIS A 298 19.56 14.07 -15.08
CA HIS A 298 19.66 14.93 -13.90
C HIS A 298 19.38 16.41 -14.23
N LYS A 299 19.85 16.89 -15.39
CA LYS A 299 19.57 18.24 -15.88
C LYS A 299 18.06 18.51 -16.05
N ASP A 300 17.27 17.54 -16.48
CA ASP A 300 15.82 17.70 -16.60
C ASP A 300 15.16 17.86 -15.23
N PHE A 301 15.63 17.11 -14.22
CA PHE A 301 15.15 17.24 -12.84
C PHE A 301 15.48 18.63 -12.27
N MET A 302 16.71 19.11 -12.47
CA MET A 302 17.09 20.45 -12.04
C MET A 302 16.27 21.53 -12.75
N THR A 303 16.02 21.36 -14.04
CA THR A 303 15.11 22.26 -14.80
C THR A 303 13.73 22.32 -14.16
N ILE A 304 13.15 21.18 -13.76
CA ILE A 304 11.84 21.13 -13.09
C ILE A 304 11.88 21.89 -11.75
N VAL A 305 12.90 21.64 -10.92
CA VAL A 305 13.03 22.26 -9.59
C VAL A 305 13.22 23.78 -9.69
N GLU A 306 14.11 24.23 -10.57
CA GLU A 306 14.39 25.65 -10.80
C GLU A 306 13.17 26.38 -11.36
N ARG A 307 12.50 25.78 -12.37
CA ARG A 307 11.28 26.35 -12.93
C ARG A 307 10.14 26.39 -11.92
N ALA A 308 10.02 25.40 -11.03
CA ALA A 308 9.01 25.41 -9.98
C ALA A 308 9.23 26.56 -8.99
N ALA A 309 10.49 26.86 -8.66
CA ALA A 309 10.83 28.00 -7.82
C ALA A 309 10.46 29.33 -8.49
N VAL A 310 10.68 29.46 -9.81
CA VAL A 310 10.29 30.66 -10.58
C VAL A 310 8.76 30.80 -10.67
N ILE A 311 8.04 29.71 -10.88
CA ILE A 311 6.56 29.73 -10.94
C ILE A 311 5.97 30.17 -9.60
N GLY A 312 6.56 29.79 -8.46
CA GLY A 312 6.16 30.29 -7.16
C GLY A 312 4.66 30.11 -6.88
N SER A 313 3.94 31.18 -6.60
CA SER A 313 2.48 31.18 -6.38
C SER A 313 1.64 31.24 -7.65
N ASP A 314 2.25 31.54 -8.80
CA ASP A 314 1.56 31.81 -10.07
C ASP A 314 0.91 30.56 -10.66
N TRP A 315 1.22 29.37 -10.11
CA TRP A 315 0.56 28.13 -10.51
C TRP A 315 -0.96 28.21 -10.40
N ARG A 316 -1.50 29.03 -9.48
CA ARG A 316 -2.95 29.23 -9.32
C ARG A 316 -3.61 29.78 -10.57
N ALA A 317 -2.90 30.62 -11.34
CA ALA A 317 -3.42 31.19 -12.59
C ALA A 317 -3.41 30.19 -13.75
N ARG A 318 -2.76 29.03 -13.59
CA ARG A 318 -2.58 27.97 -14.60
C ARG A 318 -3.17 26.63 -14.14
N MET A 319 -4.25 26.70 -13.34
CA MET A 319 -4.86 25.52 -12.72
C MET A 319 -5.47 24.57 -13.76
N ASP A 320 -5.93 25.09 -14.90
CA ASP A 320 -6.41 24.32 -16.05
C ASP A 320 -5.35 23.36 -16.62
N GLU A 321 -4.06 23.66 -16.45
CA GLU A 321 -2.97 22.78 -16.88
C GLU A 321 -2.66 21.64 -15.90
N LEU A 322 -3.32 21.63 -14.73
CA LEU A 322 -3.07 20.68 -13.63
C LEU A 322 -4.29 19.84 -13.26
N VAL A 323 -5.46 20.13 -13.81
CA VAL A 323 -6.73 19.47 -13.46
C VAL A 323 -7.32 18.79 -14.70
N PHE A 324 -6.84 17.57 -14.99
CA PHE A 324 -7.41 16.72 -16.02
C PHE A 324 -8.45 15.77 -15.42
N ALA A 325 -9.69 16.24 -15.28
CA ALA A 325 -10.78 15.50 -14.63
C ALA A 325 -11.38 14.41 -15.54
N PHE A 326 -11.67 13.25 -14.96
CA PHE A 326 -12.37 12.18 -15.70
C PHE A 326 -13.89 12.44 -15.73
N PRO A 327 -14.61 12.16 -16.83
CA PRO A 327 -16.05 12.37 -16.88
C PRO A 327 -16.80 11.61 -15.77
N GLY A 328 -17.61 12.33 -14.97
CA GLY A 328 -18.35 11.75 -13.84
C GLY A 328 -17.48 11.33 -12.66
N GLU A 329 -16.26 11.87 -12.55
CA GLU A 329 -15.32 11.56 -11.47
C GLU A 329 -15.90 11.85 -10.08
N PHE A 330 -15.81 10.84 -9.20
CA PHE A 330 -16.18 10.96 -7.80
C PHE A 330 -15.18 11.83 -7.02
N HIS A 331 -15.70 12.80 -6.26
CA HIS A 331 -14.96 13.60 -5.30
C HIS A 331 -15.56 13.43 -3.90
N LEU A 332 -14.73 13.10 -2.92
CA LEU A 332 -15.14 12.96 -1.53
C LEU A 332 -15.61 14.30 -0.95
N PHE A 333 -14.97 15.40 -1.33
CA PHE A 333 -15.34 16.75 -0.88
C PHE A 333 -15.96 17.58 -1.99
N ARG A 334 -16.80 18.54 -1.60
CA ARG A 334 -17.32 19.55 -2.52
C ARG A 334 -16.17 20.42 -3.03
N GLN A 335 -16.38 21.02 -4.20
CA GLN A 335 -15.44 22.00 -4.71
C GLN A 335 -15.59 23.30 -3.92
N GLY A 336 -14.48 23.84 -3.45
CA GLY A 336 -14.39 25.16 -2.84
C GLY A 336 -14.34 26.27 -3.88
N ALA A 337 -14.35 27.52 -3.39
CA ALA A 337 -14.28 28.70 -4.24
C ALA A 337 -12.96 28.83 -5.01
N ASP A 338 -11.89 28.18 -4.53
CA ASP A 338 -10.57 28.14 -5.16
C ASP A 338 -10.45 27.06 -6.26
N GLY A 339 -11.54 26.35 -6.55
CA GLY A 339 -11.58 25.27 -7.54
C GLY A 339 -11.01 23.94 -7.06
N LEU A 340 -10.51 23.86 -5.83
CA LEU A 340 -9.98 22.63 -5.22
C LEU A 340 -11.01 22.02 -4.26
N SER A 341 -10.66 20.91 -3.61
CA SER A 341 -11.55 20.23 -2.66
C SER A 341 -11.61 20.97 -1.32
N ASP A 342 -12.82 21.30 -0.87
CA ASP A 342 -13.08 21.95 0.42
C ASP A 342 -13.10 20.91 1.56
N GLY A 343 -12.01 20.84 2.32
CA GLY A 343 -11.89 19.91 3.44
C GLY A 343 -12.82 20.18 4.61
N THR A 344 -13.55 21.31 4.63
CA THR A 344 -14.56 21.62 5.64
C THR A 344 -15.94 21.03 5.29
N SER A 345 -16.18 20.70 4.02
CA SER A 345 -17.46 20.16 3.56
C SER A 345 -17.75 18.76 4.13
N GLU A 346 -19.02 18.38 4.14
CA GLU A 346 -19.41 16.99 4.40
C GLU A 346 -18.86 16.05 3.32
N TYR A 347 -18.64 14.79 3.69
CA TYR A 347 -18.28 13.74 2.73
C TYR A 347 -19.45 13.43 1.80
N GLN A 348 -19.19 13.45 0.50
CA GLN A 348 -20.18 13.18 -0.55
C GLN A 348 -20.37 11.68 -0.80
N VAL A 349 -20.52 10.88 0.26
CA VAL A 349 -20.73 9.43 0.12
C VAL A 349 -22.17 9.14 -0.28
N THR A 350 -22.37 8.31 -1.30
CA THR A 350 -23.68 7.94 -1.83
C THR A 350 -24.57 7.36 -0.74
N GLN A 351 -25.72 7.97 -0.41
CA GLN A 351 -26.60 7.46 0.66
C GLN A 351 -27.52 6.29 0.25
N ALA A 352 -27.54 5.90 -1.03
CA ALA A 352 -28.40 4.82 -1.51
C ALA A 352 -28.20 3.51 -0.72
N LYS A 353 -29.30 2.92 -0.23
CA LYS A 353 -29.28 1.66 0.50
C LYS A 353 -29.05 0.50 -0.48
N ALA A 354 -27.80 0.06 -0.60
CA ALA A 354 -27.52 -1.23 -1.22
C ALA A 354 -28.17 -2.35 -0.39
N HIS A 355 -28.76 -3.35 -1.05
CA HIS A 355 -29.35 -4.49 -0.36
C HIS A 355 -28.33 -5.65 -0.30
N PRO A 356 -28.20 -6.33 0.85
CA PRO A 356 -27.27 -7.43 0.97
C PRO A 356 -27.78 -8.63 0.19
N SER A 357 -26.87 -9.35 -0.46
CA SER A 357 -27.20 -10.55 -1.24
C SER A 357 -27.76 -11.65 -0.35
N LEU A 358 -28.49 -12.61 -0.93
CA LEU A 358 -29.00 -13.78 -0.20
C LEU A 358 -27.87 -14.54 0.53
N VAL A 359 -26.73 -14.71 -0.16
CA VAL A 359 -25.54 -15.37 0.40
C VAL A 359 -25.00 -14.62 1.61
N GLN A 360 -24.92 -13.29 1.55
CA GLN A 360 -24.48 -12.47 2.68
C GLN A 360 -25.44 -12.58 3.87
N ARG A 361 -26.76 -12.49 3.63
CA ARG A 361 -27.77 -12.62 4.69
C ARG A 361 -27.71 -13.98 5.37
N MET A 362 -27.65 -15.06 4.58
CA MET A 362 -27.53 -16.42 5.11
C MET A 362 -26.22 -16.60 5.89
N SER A 363 -25.09 -16.14 5.33
CA SER A 363 -23.78 -16.25 5.98
C SER A 363 -23.72 -15.47 7.29
N ALA A 364 -24.32 -14.27 7.34
CA ALA A 364 -24.39 -13.46 8.56
C ALA A 364 -25.29 -14.11 9.63
N MET A 365 -26.40 -14.73 9.22
CA MET A 365 -27.25 -15.50 10.13
C MET A 365 -26.48 -16.71 10.70
N VAL A 366 -25.78 -17.47 9.86
CA VAL A 366 -24.90 -18.57 10.31
C VAL A 366 -23.81 -18.05 11.22
N HIS A 367 -23.17 -16.93 10.90
CA HIS A 367 -22.14 -16.33 11.75
C HIS A 367 -22.67 -16.04 13.15
N ARG A 368 -23.81 -15.34 13.24
CA ARG A 368 -24.42 -14.93 14.50
C ARG A 368 -24.78 -16.10 15.40
N HIS A 369 -25.35 -17.17 14.83
CA HIS A 369 -25.90 -18.27 15.63
C HIS A 369 -24.94 -19.46 15.78
N PHE A 370 -23.91 -19.57 14.94
CA PHE A 370 -23.03 -20.74 14.91
C PHE A 370 -21.53 -20.44 15.01
N ILE A 371 -21.03 -19.31 14.49
CA ILE A 371 -19.58 -19.05 14.40
C ILE A 371 -19.07 -18.13 15.51
N ARG A 372 -19.81 -17.07 15.84
CA ARG A 372 -19.40 -16.07 16.85
C ARG A 372 -19.07 -16.73 18.20
N ASP A 373 -18.12 -16.17 18.95
CA ASP A 373 -17.54 -16.84 20.13
C ASP A 373 -18.57 -17.18 21.22
N ASP A 374 -19.65 -16.42 21.32
CA ASP A 374 -20.76 -16.63 22.27
C ASP A 374 -21.89 -17.53 21.73
N SER A 375 -21.78 -18.02 20.51
CA SER A 375 -22.84 -18.73 19.79
C SER A 375 -22.97 -20.21 20.17
N PHE A 376 -24.06 -20.85 19.72
CA PHE A 376 -24.30 -22.27 19.98
C PHE A 376 -23.18 -23.16 19.42
N GLY A 377 -22.74 -22.88 18.18
CA GLY A 377 -21.68 -23.67 17.54
C GLY A 377 -20.34 -23.53 18.26
N ALA A 378 -19.97 -22.31 18.68
CA ALA A 378 -18.76 -22.09 19.47
C ALA A 378 -18.78 -22.86 20.80
N ARG A 379 -19.90 -22.84 21.53
CA ARG A 379 -20.06 -23.58 22.80
C ARG A 379 -20.04 -25.10 22.60
N LEU A 380 -20.58 -25.60 21.49
CA LEU A 380 -20.62 -27.02 21.19
C LEU A 380 -19.26 -27.55 20.72
N PHE A 381 -18.63 -26.88 19.75
CA PHE A 381 -17.41 -27.38 19.08
C PHE A 381 -16.11 -26.88 19.72
N GLY A 382 -16.10 -25.69 20.34
CA GLY A 382 -14.91 -25.06 20.91
C GLY A 382 -14.16 -25.97 21.89
N PRO A 383 -14.76 -26.32 23.05
CA PRO A 383 -14.09 -27.15 24.06
C PRO A 383 -13.62 -28.52 23.54
N ARG A 384 -14.34 -29.07 22.55
CA ARG A 384 -14.05 -30.40 21.97
C ARG A 384 -12.91 -30.39 20.97
N LEU A 385 -12.70 -29.25 20.32
CA LEU A 385 -11.62 -29.07 19.35
C LEU A 385 -10.37 -28.50 20.02
N GLN A 386 -10.50 -27.63 21.03
CA GLN A 386 -9.39 -27.02 21.78
C GLN A 386 -8.65 -27.98 22.72
N ALA A 387 -9.29 -29.06 23.14
CA ALA A 387 -8.70 -30.04 24.07
C ALA A 387 -7.59 -30.92 23.45
N GLY A 388 -7.28 -30.76 22.17
CA GLY A 388 -6.27 -31.53 21.46
C GLY A 388 -4.89 -30.88 21.48
N ASP A 389 -3.84 -31.70 21.41
CA ASP A 389 -2.51 -31.19 21.05
C ASP A 389 -2.53 -30.73 19.58
N HIS A 390 -2.30 -29.44 19.37
CA HIS A 390 -2.29 -28.78 18.06
C HIS A 390 -0.88 -28.48 17.56
N SER A 391 0.14 -29.14 18.12
CA SER A 391 1.50 -29.07 17.59
C SER A 391 1.53 -29.44 16.09
N VAL A 392 2.43 -28.81 15.33
CA VAL A 392 2.57 -29.05 13.87
C VAL A 392 2.82 -30.54 13.56
N GLN A 393 3.37 -31.28 14.52
CA GLN A 393 3.69 -32.71 14.42
C GLN A 393 2.46 -33.61 14.64
N ASN A 394 1.39 -33.12 15.27
CA ASN A 394 0.21 -33.92 15.62
C ASN A 394 -1.04 -33.52 14.81
N ASN A 395 -1.34 -34.28 13.76
CA ASN A 395 -2.53 -34.08 12.92
C ASN A 395 -3.73 -34.96 13.30
N SER A 396 -3.64 -35.76 14.36
CA SER A 396 -4.67 -36.77 14.70
C SER A 396 -6.06 -36.17 14.91
N TRP A 397 -6.15 -34.99 15.53
CA TRP A 397 -7.41 -34.29 15.78
C TRP A 397 -8.16 -33.91 14.50
N ARG A 398 -7.45 -33.67 13.39
CA ARG A 398 -8.02 -33.36 12.07
C ARG A 398 -8.72 -34.58 11.43
N HIS A 399 -8.50 -35.77 11.96
CA HIS A 399 -9.19 -37.00 11.56
C HIS A 399 -10.33 -37.38 12.51
N GLY A 400 -10.49 -36.64 13.61
CA GLY A 400 -11.52 -36.88 14.63
C GLY A 400 -12.94 -36.60 14.14
N LEU A 401 -13.91 -37.18 14.84
CA LEU A 401 -15.34 -37.04 14.54
C LEU A 401 -15.77 -35.57 14.45
N TRP A 402 -15.39 -34.75 15.42
CA TRP A 402 -15.78 -33.34 15.51
C TRP A 402 -15.27 -32.48 14.36
N TYR A 403 -14.06 -32.76 13.87
CA TYR A 403 -13.51 -32.09 12.68
C TYR A 403 -14.31 -32.47 11.42
N ARG A 404 -14.61 -33.77 11.25
CA ARG A 404 -15.36 -34.28 10.09
C ARG A 404 -16.78 -33.72 10.04
N LEU A 405 -17.44 -33.55 11.18
CA LEU A 405 -18.78 -32.95 11.27
C LEU A 405 -18.84 -31.50 10.73
N LEU A 406 -17.72 -30.77 10.75
CA LEU A 406 -17.63 -29.42 10.19
C LEU A 406 -17.33 -29.40 8.68
N GLY A 407 -17.06 -30.56 8.06
CA GLY A 407 -16.79 -30.70 6.62
C GLY A 407 -17.80 -29.99 5.71
N PRO A 408 -19.13 -30.12 5.93
CA PRO A 408 -20.15 -29.44 5.14
C PRO A 408 -19.98 -27.91 5.07
N ALA A 409 -19.46 -27.28 6.13
CA ALA A 409 -19.21 -25.84 6.13
C ALA A 409 -18.17 -25.42 5.07
N THR A 410 -17.19 -26.27 4.79
CA THR A 410 -16.21 -26.02 3.72
C THR A 410 -16.86 -26.13 2.34
N LEU A 411 -17.73 -27.12 2.13
CA LEU A 411 -18.48 -27.27 0.89
C LEU A 411 -19.41 -26.07 0.63
N TYR A 412 -20.17 -25.65 1.64
CA TYR A 412 -21.02 -24.46 1.57
C TYR A 412 -20.23 -23.22 1.14
N ARG A 413 -19.08 -22.94 1.79
CA ARG A 413 -18.26 -21.77 1.47
C ARG A 413 -17.60 -21.86 0.09
N LYS A 414 -17.25 -23.07 -0.37
CA LYS A 414 -16.75 -23.28 -1.74
C LYS A 414 -17.82 -22.91 -2.76
N ALA A 415 -19.04 -23.41 -2.57
CA ALA A 415 -20.16 -23.20 -3.48
C ALA A 415 -20.65 -21.74 -3.51
N THR A 416 -20.63 -21.03 -2.37
CA THR A 416 -21.28 -19.71 -2.25
C THR A 416 -20.33 -18.52 -2.21
N LEU A 417 -19.13 -18.67 -1.64
CA LEU A 417 -18.20 -17.55 -1.42
C LEU A 417 -16.92 -17.67 -2.26
N GLY A 418 -16.76 -18.76 -3.01
CA GLY A 418 -15.54 -19.06 -3.77
C GLY A 418 -14.35 -19.42 -2.87
N CYS A 419 -14.59 -20.06 -1.73
CA CYS A 419 -13.54 -20.47 -0.80
C CYS A 419 -12.48 -21.36 -1.49
N VAL A 420 -11.20 -21.08 -1.25
CA VAL A 420 -10.07 -21.88 -1.74
C VAL A 420 -9.48 -22.81 -0.68
N SER A 421 -10.18 -23.01 0.44
CA SER A 421 -9.72 -23.81 1.58
C SER A 421 -8.37 -23.35 2.15
N CYS A 422 -8.18 -22.03 2.33
CA CYS A 422 -6.94 -21.50 2.90
C CYS A 422 -6.71 -21.90 4.38
N GLY A 423 -7.76 -22.37 5.07
CA GLY A 423 -7.77 -22.72 6.49
C GLY A 423 -7.79 -21.54 7.46
N ASP A 424 -7.47 -20.34 6.99
CA ASP A 424 -7.35 -19.11 7.78
C ASP A 424 -8.33 -18.04 7.27
N CYS A 425 -9.61 -18.20 7.60
CA CYS A 425 -10.71 -17.48 6.95
C CYS A 425 -10.93 -16.06 7.53
N VAL A 426 -11.19 -15.10 6.64
CA VAL A 426 -11.46 -13.69 6.99
C VAL A 426 -12.83 -13.20 6.54
N GLN A 427 -13.73 -14.10 6.14
CA GLN A 427 -15.02 -13.71 5.57
C GLN A 427 -15.91 -12.91 6.52
N ASP A 428 -15.77 -13.12 7.82
CA ASP A 428 -16.38 -12.30 8.86
C ASP A 428 -15.93 -10.83 8.75
N HIS A 429 -14.63 -10.59 8.57
CA HIS A 429 -14.08 -9.25 8.37
C HIS A 429 -14.54 -8.64 7.03
N LEU A 430 -14.73 -9.46 5.99
CA LEU A 430 -15.13 -9.02 4.66
C LEU A 430 -16.65 -8.97 4.44
N ASN A 431 -17.45 -9.06 5.51
CA ASN A 431 -18.92 -9.06 5.44
C ASN A 431 -19.51 -10.09 4.45
N TYR A 432 -18.83 -11.22 4.31
CA TYR A 432 -19.22 -12.33 3.43
C TYR A 432 -19.46 -11.90 1.97
N ALA A 433 -18.84 -10.81 1.51
CA ALA A 433 -18.97 -10.32 0.15
C ALA A 433 -18.23 -11.22 -0.88
N GLY A 434 -17.31 -12.07 -0.41
CA GLY A 434 -16.59 -13.03 -1.24
C GLY A 434 -15.17 -13.29 -0.73
N CYS A 435 -14.57 -14.40 -1.16
CA CYS A 435 -13.22 -14.80 -0.77
C CYS A 435 -12.13 -13.94 -1.45
N SER A 436 -11.44 -13.08 -0.68
CA SER A 436 -10.33 -12.27 -1.21
C SER A 436 -9.18 -13.14 -1.75
N MET A 437 -8.92 -14.30 -1.14
CA MET A 437 -7.92 -15.27 -1.61
C MET A 437 -8.24 -15.88 -2.99
N ARG A 438 -9.49 -15.78 -3.46
CA ARG A 438 -9.92 -16.26 -4.79
C ARG A 438 -10.04 -15.11 -5.78
N TRP A 439 -10.72 -14.06 -5.35
CA TRP A 439 -11.18 -12.98 -6.23
C TRP A 439 -10.21 -11.79 -6.28
N CYS A 440 -9.25 -11.70 -5.36
CA CYS A 440 -8.08 -10.83 -5.54
C CYS A 440 -6.97 -11.61 -6.24
N TYR A 441 -6.45 -11.11 -7.37
CA TYR A 441 -5.31 -11.73 -8.05
C TYR A 441 -4.06 -11.77 -7.13
N LYS A 442 -3.91 -10.75 -6.28
CA LYS A 442 -2.80 -10.60 -5.34
C LYS A 442 -3.10 -11.20 -3.96
N GLU A 443 -4.20 -11.95 -3.80
CA GLU A 443 -4.58 -12.64 -2.55
C GLU A 443 -4.59 -11.75 -1.29
N LEU A 444 -4.87 -10.44 -1.44
CA LEU A 444 -4.70 -9.46 -0.35
C LEU A 444 -5.71 -9.67 0.79
N ARG A 445 -5.27 -9.36 2.02
CA ARG A 445 -6.09 -9.37 3.23
C ARG A 445 -6.33 -7.99 3.85
N ASN A 446 -5.53 -6.97 3.51
CA ASN A 446 -5.61 -5.62 4.08
C ASN A 446 -5.91 -4.52 3.05
N GLY A 447 -7.01 -4.68 2.31
CA GLY A 447 -7.52 -3.65 1.39
C GLY A 447 -6.66 -3.49 0.12
N PRO A 448 -7.16 -2.77 -0.90
CA PRO A 448 -6.71 -2.96 -2.28
C PRO A 448 -5.26 -2.52 -2.56
N CYS A 449 -4.69 -2.98 -3.68
CA CYS A 449 -3.35 -2.58 -4.15
C CYS A 449 -3.30 -1.21 -4.86
N GLY A 450 -4.45 -0.63 -5.23
CA GLY A 450 -4.51 0.59 -6.06
C GLY A 450 -4.65 0.32 -7.56
N GLY A 451 -4.67 -0.95 -7.97
CA GLY A 451 -4.71 -1.40 -9.36
C GLY A 451 -6.06 -1.44 -10.07
N SER A 452 -7.16 -1.03 -9.42
CA SER A 452 -8.45 -1.05 -10.12
C SER A 452 -8.46 -0.08 -11.30
N ARG A 453 -9.08 -0.50 -12.40
CA ARG A 453 -9.27 0.33 -13.61
C ARG A 453 -10.35 1.38 -13.36
N VAL A 454 -10.54 2.31 -14.30
CA VAL A 454 -11.54 3.39 -14.19
C VAL A 454 -12.97 2.85 -14.07
N ASP A 455 -13.25 1.71 -14.69
CA ASP A 455 -14.51 0.96 -14.58
C ASP A 455 -14.60 0.11 -13.30
N GLY A 456 -13.58 0.16 -12.43
CA GLY A 456 -13.38 -0.60 -11.19
C GLY A 456 -13.20 -2.12 -11.36
N SER A 457 -12.88 -2.58 -12.56
CA SER A 457 -12.34 -3.94 -12.78
C SER A 457 -10.91 -4.07 -12.27
N CYS A 458 -10.42 -5.30 -12.11
CA CYS A 458 -9.07 -5.60 -11.64
C CYS A 458 -8.02 -5.34 -12.73
N GLU A 459 -6.85 -4.76 -12.40
CA GLU A 459 -5.72 -4.62 -13.35
C GLU A 459 -5.34 -5.94 -14.02
N ALA A 460 -5.27 -7.02 -13.22
CA ALA A 460 -4.74 -8.31 -13.61
C ALA A 460 -5.81 -9.24 -14.21
N ARG A 461 -7.09 -8.97 -13.92
CA ARG A 461 -8.25 -9.72 -14.40
C ARG A 461 -9.33 -8.73 -14.84
N PRO A 462 -9.19 -8.10 -16.02
CA PRO A 462 -10.08 -7.02 -16.46
C PRO A 462 -11.54 -7.46 -16.63
N ASP A 463 -11.78 -8.77 -16.77
CA ASP A 463 -13.10 -9.39 -16.81
C ASP A 463 -13.81 -9.45 -15.46
N LEU A 464 -13.09 -9.19 -14.35
CA LEU A 464 -13.63 -9.27 -13.00
C LEU A 464 -13.63 -7.90 -12.30
N PRO A 465 -14.71 -7.56 -11.56
CA PRO A 465 -14.68 -6.41 -10.68
C PRO A 465 -13.61 -6.60 -9.59
N CYS A 466 -13.02 -5.49 -9.12
CA CYS A 466 -12.16 -5.57 -7.95
C CYS A 466 -12.95 -6.03 -6.73
N ILE A 467 -12.57 -7.16 -6.14
CA ILE A 467 -13.26 -7.74 -4.97
C ILE A 467 -13.34 -6.74 -3.80
N TRP A 468 -12.35 -5.85 -3.64
CA TRP A 468 -12.38 -4.85 -2.57
C TRP A 468 -13.45 -3.77 -2.77
N ASN A 469 -13.85 -3.49 -4.00
CA ASN A 469 -15.00 -2.63 -4.29
C ASN A 469 -16.31 -3.34 -3.90
N LEU A 470 -16.41 -4.64 -4.20
CA LEU A 470 -17.55 -5.46 -3.78
C LEU A 470 -17.64 -5.61 -2.26
N ILE A 471 -16.50 -5.73 -1.58
CA ILE A 471 -16.42 -5.77 -0.11
C ILE A 471 -16.87 -4.44 0.50
N TYR A 472 -16.44 -3.31 -0.06
CA TYR A 472 -16.92 -1.99 0.37
C TYR A 472 -18.44 -1.89 0.24
N LEU A 473 -18.98 -2.14 -0.96
CA LEU A 473 -20.42 -2.07 -1.22
C LEU A 473 -21.20 -3.09 -0.37
N GLY A 474 -20.68 -4.31 -0.24
CA GLY A 474 -21.26 -5.37 0.56
C GLY A 474 -21.27 -5.06 2.06
N SER A 475 -20.26 -4.36 2.57
CA SER A 475 -20.22 -3.89 3.97
C SER A 475 -21.32 -2.88 4.22
N ARG A 476 -21.45 -1.89 3.34
CA ARG A 476 -22.54 -0.89 3.41
C ARG A 476 -23.92 -1.54 3.32
N ALA A 477 -24.08 -2.51 2.42
CA ALA A 477 -25.33 -3.26 2.26
C ALA A 477 -25.71 -4.06 3.51
N MET A 478 -24.73 -4.55 4.25
CA MET A 478 -24.92 -5.22 5.53
C MET A 478 -25.15 -4.25 6.70
N GLY A 479 -25.12 -2.94 6.46
CA GLY A 479 -25.25 -1.91 7.50
C GLY A 479 -23.99 -1.74 8.36
N ASP A 480 -22.85 -2.25 7.89
CA ASP A 480 -21.56 -2.14 8.57
C ASP A 480 -20.75 -0.95 8.04
N ASP A 481 -19.88 -0.40 8.88
CA ASP A 481 -19.05 0.75 8.54
C ASP A 481 -17.75 0.31 7.86
N PRO A 482 -17.54 0.63 6.56
CA PRO A 482 -16.32 0.29 5.84
C PRO A 482 -15.05 0.92 6.44
N SER A 483 -15.15 1.94 7.29
CA SER A 483 -13.98 2.55 7.96
C SER A 483 -13.18 1.56 8.80
N LYS A 484 -13.77 0.42 9.19
CA LYS A 484 -13.07 -0.68 9.87
C LYS A 484 -11.83 -1.18 9.11
N PHE A 485 -11.82 -1.10 7.78
CA PHE A 485 -10.67 -1.51 6.96
C PHE A 485 -9.45 -0.58 7.14
N GLY A 486 -9.64 0.60 7.72
CA GLY A 486 -8.55 1.50 8.08
C GLY A 486 -7.99 1.32 9.49
N ARG A 487 -8.55 0.38 10.27
CA ARG A 487 -8.26 0.27 11.72
C ARG A 487 -7.87 -1.13 12.16
N VAL A 488 -8.30 -2.15 11.42
CA VAL A 488 -8.05 -3.56 11.77
C VAL A 488 -6.98 -4.12 10.85
N LEU A 489 -5.81 -4.43 11.40
CA LEU A 489 -4.77 -5.15 10.70
C LEU A 489 -5.07 -6.66 10.74
N VAL A 490 -5.17 -7.27 9.56
CA VAL A 490 -5.30 -8.72 9.40
C VAL A 490 -3.91 -9.31 9.18
N PRO A 491 -3.44 -10.26 10.02
CA PRO A 491 -2.12 -10.86 9.87
C PRO A 491 -1.91 -11.56 8.52
N PRO A 492 -0.65 -11.85 8.14
CA PRO A 492 -0.36 -12.70 7.00
C PRO A 492 -1.05 -14.05 7.14
N ARG A 493 -1.39 -14.69 6.02
CA ARG A 493 -1.99 -16.02 6.03
C ARG A 493 -1.10 -17.01 6.77
N ASP A 494 -1.69 -17.86 7.60
CA ASP A 494 -1.00 -19.03 8.13
C ASP A 494 -1.06 -20.19 7.13
N TRP A 495 0.09 -20.54 6.54
CA TRP A 495 0.21 -21.63 5.57
C TRP A 495 0.21 -23.02 6.22
N CYS A 496 0.43 -23.15 7.53
CA CYS A 496 0.26 -24.41 8.27
C CYS A 496 -1.21 -24.87 8.31
N LEU A 497 -2.14 -23.96 8.00
CA LEU A 497 -3.57 -24.23 7.90
C LEU A 497 -4.01 -24.51 6.45
N ASP A 498 -3.12 -24.51 5.45
CA ASP A 498 -3.51 -24.73 4.05
C ASP A 498 -4.30 -26.03 3.86
N ARG A 499 -5.36 -25.96 3.06
CA ARG A 499 -6.29 -27.07 2.75
C ARG A 499 -7.02 -27.68 3.94
N THR A 500 -7.02 -27.02 5.10
CA THR A 500 -7.77 -27.47 6.28
C THR A 500 -9.12 -26.76 6.42
N ASN A 501 -9.95 -27.24 7.35
CA ASN A 501 -11.27 -26.67 7.61
C ASN A 501 -11.18 -25.39 8.45
N ALA A 502 -11.40 -24.25 7.82
CA ALA A 502 -11.33 -22.96 8.51
C ALA A 502 -12.30 -22.79 9.69
N LEU A 503 -13.44 -23.49 9.71
CA LEU A 503 -14.36 -23.42 10.86
C LEU A 503 -13.83 -24.22 12.04
N ALA A 504 -13.22 -25.37 11.77
CA ALA A 504 -12.57 -26.17 12.81
C ALA A 504 -11.39 -25.37 13.41
N ASN A 505 -10.59 -24.72 12.57
CA ASN A 505 -9.49 -23.88 13.02
C ASN A 505 -9.97 -22.66 13.83
N ARG A 506 -11.09 -22.04 13.44
CA ARG A 506 -11.74 -20.98 14.24
C ARG A 506 -12.08 -21.47 15.64
N PHE A 507 -12.79 -22.59 15.77
CA PHE A 507 -13.18 -23.12 17.07
C PHE A 507 -12.00 -23.62 17.89
N ALA A 508 -10.95 -24.14 17.24
CA ALA A 508 -9.70 -24.53 17.89
C ALA A 508 -8.82 -23.32 18.29
N GLY A 509 -9.17 -22.09 17.91
CA GLY A 509 -8.36 -20.90 18.20
C GLY A 509 -7.04 -20.82 17.41
N LEU A 510 -6.95 -21.52 16.27
CA LEU A 510 -5.74 -21.60 15.45
C LEU A 510 -5.69 -20.53 14.35
N ASP A 511 -6.85 -20.03 13.91
CA ASP A 511 -6.90 -19.02 12.85
C ASP A 511 -6.48 -17.62 13.34
N ASN A 512 -6.26 -16.69 12.41
CA ASN A 512 -5.68 -15.39 12.75
C ASN A 512 -6.70 -14.37 13.29
N VAL A 513 -7.88 -14.77 13.74
CA VAL A 513 -8.88 -13.79 14.21
C VAL A 513 -8.54 -13.19 15.55
N CYS A 514 -8.09 -14.00 16.51
CA CYS A 514 -7.56 -13.49 17.78
C CYS A 514 -6.25 -12.70 17.62
N LYS A 515 -5.58 -12.83 16.48
CA LYS A 515 -4.33 -12.13 16.15
C LYS A 515 -4.55 -10.86 15.33
N ARG A 516 -5.80 -10.52 15.00
CA ARG A 516 -6.12 -9.22 14.39
C ARG A 516 -5.84 -8.13 15.40
N ILE A 517 -5.29 -7.02 14.91
CA ILE A 517 -4.96 -5.88 15.75
C ILE A 517 -6.00 -4.79 15.44
N ASP A 518 -6.96 -4.55 16.35
CA ASP A 518 -7.83 -3.37 16.30
C ASP A 518 -7.14 -2.21 17.02
N LEU A 519 -6.73 -1.23 16.24
CA LEU A 519 -5.87 -0.16 16.71
C LEU A 519 -6.62 0.90 17.52
N ARG A 520 -7.95 0.79 17.68
CA ARG A 520 -8.71 1.58 18.67
C ARG A 520 -8.49 1.09 20.10
N GLU A 521 -8.23 -0.20 20.28
CA GLU A 521 -8.05 -0.82 21.59
C GLU A 521 -6.61 -0.63 22.10
N THR A 522 -5.62 -0.68 21.20
CA THR A 522 -4.21 -0.45 21.53
C THR A 522 -3.93 0.96 22.07
N LYS A 523 -4.58 2.00 21.53
CA LYS A 523 -4.51 3.38 22.06
C LYS A 523 -5.17 3.53 23.44
N LYS A 524 -6.09 2.63 23.79
CA LYS A 524 -6.75 2.63 25.09
C LYS A 524 -5.83 1.99 26.14
N GLU A 525 -5.15 0.91 25.78
CA GLU A 525 -4.12 0.26 26.61
C GLU A 525 -2.91 1.17 26.84
N GLU A 526 -2.40 1.86 25.80
CA GLU A 526 -1.31 2.85 25.95
C GLU A 526 -1.71 4.03 26.86
N ARG A 527 -2.97 4.50 26.80
CA ARG A 527 -3.50 5.52 27.72
C ARG A 527 -3.74 5.01 29.14
N GLU A 528 -4.10 3.73 29.31
CA GLU A 528 -4.29 3.09 30.60
C GLU A 528 -2.96 2.73 31.29
N GLU A 529 -1.87 2.54 30.52
CA GLU A 529 -0.50 2.44 31.04
C GLU A 529 0.08 3.81 31.43
N GLU A 530 -0.19 4.88 30.68
CA GLU A 530 0.22 6.26 31.04
C GLU A 530 -0.50 6.83 32.27
N THR A 531 -1.65 6.27 32.67
CA THR A 531 -2.47 6.77 33.78
C THR A 531 -2.34 5.97 35.09
N LYS A 532 -1.44 4.99 35.16
CA LYS A 532 -1.07 4.37 36.44
C LYS A 532 -0.04 5.25 37.15
N PRO A 533 -0.38 5.88 38.30
CA PRO A 533 0.64 6.49 39.13
C PRO A 533 1.58 5.41 39.65
N CYS A 534 2.86 5.76 39.73
CA CYS A 534 3.95 4.92 40.22
C CYS A 534 3.68 4.28 41.59
#